data_AF-A0A8H6IW75-F1
#
_entry.id   AF-A0A8H6IW75-F1
#
_cell.length_a   1.000
_cell.length_b   1.000
_cell.length_c   1.000
_cell.angle_alpha   90.00
_cell.angle_beta   90.00
_cell.angle_gamma   90.00
#
_symmetry.space_group_name_H-M   'P 1'
#
loop_
_entity.id
_entity.type
_entity.pdbx_description
1 polymer ?
#
loop_
_entity_poly.entity_id
_entity_poly.type
_entity_poly.pdbx_seq_one_letter_code
_entity_poly.pdbx_strand_id
1 'polypeptide(L)'
;MLVRVHSLYLLTALVASGDLATAIPFESSSSIVARDMPRPRFGNVPYGVDITHCTVKGKVALSFDDGPGEYTEKVLDTLEKNGNIKATFFLVGTNGNNGMVNSAYHPLLKRMFNAGHQLASHSWSHKDFNTISHDQRVEELVKNEEAFANILNVVPTYFRPPYTHCDDGCISTLNDLSYHVTDYNLDTKDWVDGGANSKATYADAVNKGNPSSDSFIALSHDIHPFTVNGFVQYMIDVAKEKGFEFTTIGECLGDPVSNWYRDPKTGEAWKGSKDDSKPSSTSKPAAPSTSAAPSTSATKEATTTASGTESAKPTAKTATEDDKETETATATTVKPPSASATVDGGANVGLGPVTPTGTNGSTAPTATPTTIEVNAAGRAVFSVAGAVAGALVWAMMI
;
A
#
# COMPACT_ATOMS: atom_id res chain seq x y z
N MET A 1 84.25 -17.30 -20.03
CA MET A 1 84.96 -17.08 -21.32
C MET A 1 84.22 -15.98 -22.09
N LEU A 2 84.74 -15.51 -23.23
CA LEU A 2 84.38 -14.22 -23.84
C LEU A 2 82.89 -13.97 -24.13
N VAL A 3 82.52 -12.73 -23.81
CA VAL A 3 81.44 -11.90 -24.35
C VAL A 3 81.21 -12.05 -25.87
N ARG A 4 79.96 -11.94 -26.32
CA ARG A 4 79.60 -11.28 -27.59
C ARG A 4 78.34 -10.41 -27.41
N VAL A 5 78.23 -9.34 -28.20
CA VAL A 5 77.27 -8.24 -28.03
C VAL A 5 76.73 -7.80 -29.39
N HIS A 6 75.44 -7.43 -29.44
CA HIS A 6 74.87 -6.20 -30.06
C HIS A 6 73.50 -6.41 -30.73
N SER A 7 72.54 -5.60 -30.27
CA SER A 7 71.66 -4.73 -31.10
C SER A 7 70.64 -5.31 -32.09
N LEU A 8 69.59 -4.58 -32.51
CA LEU A 8 68.79 -3.51 -31.86
C LEU A 8 67.59 -3.19 -32.79
N TYR A 9 66.34 -3.44 -32.35
CA TYR A 9 65.08 -3.00 -33.01
C TYR A 9 64.87 -3.67 -34.40
N LEU A 10 63.69 -3.64 -35.06
CA LEU A 10 62.51 -2.74 -34.97
C LEU A 10 61.18 -3.54 -35.04
N LEU A 11 60.08 -2.90 -34.62
CA LEU A 11 58.71 -3.45 -34.55
C LEU A 11 57.86 -3.09 -35.80
N THR A 12 56.76 -3.83 -35.99
CA THR A 12 55.56 -3.65 -36.88
C THR A 12 55.47 -4.65 -38.05
N ALA A 13 54.29 -5.14 -38.45
CA ALA A 13 53.03 -5.35 -37.73
C ALA A 13 52.26 -6.49 -38.45
N LEU A 14 51.45 -7.29 -37.75
CA LEU A 14 50.93 -8.56 -38.30
C LEU A 14 49.66 -8.41 -39.14
N VAL A 15 49.51 -9.30 -40.13
CA VAL A 15 48.41 -9.37 -41.11
C VAL A 15 47.11 -9.89 -40.48
N ALA A 16 45.99 -9.49 -41.07
CA ALA A 16 44.64 -9.86 -40.62
C ALA A 16 44.30 -11.35 -40.77
N SER A 17 43.56 -11.84 -39.79
CA SER A 17 42.55 -12.90 -39.91
C SER A 17 41.35 -12.47 -39.04
N GLY A 18 40.11 -12.83 -39.34
CA GLY A 18 39.65 -13.73 -40.40
C GLY A 18 38.40 -14.51 -39.99
N ASP A 19 38.10 -14.54 -38.69
CA ASP A 19 36.96 -15.24 -38.13
C ASP A 19 35.67 -14.40 -38.19
N LEU A 20 34.60 -15.02 -38.68
CA LEU A 20 33.24 -14.53 -38.45
C LEU A 20 32.89 -14.77 -36.98
N ALA A 21 33.07 -13.75 -36.15
CA ALA A 21 32.38 -13.66 -34.88
C ALA A 21 30.87 -13.58 -35.15
N THR A 22 30.19 -14.72 -35.15
CA THR A 22 28.73 -14.76 -35.04
C THR A 22 28.37 -14.07 -33.74
N ALA A 23 27.88 -12.84 -33.84
CA ALA A 23 27.33 -12.13 -32.71
C ALA A 23 26.17 -12.98 -32.16
N ILE A 24 26.42 -13.66 -31.04
CA ILE A 24 25.35 -14.22 -30.23
C ILE A 24 24.47 -13.00 -29.90
N PRO A 25 23.19 -12.98 -30.32
CA PRO A 25 22.32 -11.90 -29.90
C PRO A 25 22.32 -11.94 -28.38
N PHE A 26 22.71 -10.84 -27.75
CA PHE A 26 22.45 -10.66 -26.33
C PHE A 26 20.93 -10.76 -26.22
N GLU A 27 20.41 -11.85 -25.63
CA GLU A 27 19.00 -11.96 -25.33
C GLU A 27 18.71 -10.84 -24.34
N SER A 28 18.22 -9.71 -24.88
CA SER A 28 17.55 -8.70 -24.09
C SER A 28 16.50 -9.46 -23.31
N SER A 29 16.68 -9.51 -21.98
CA SER A 29 15.76 -10.15 -21.05
C SER A 29 14.44 -9.41 -21.16
N SER A 30 13.63 -9.86 -22.13
CA SER A 30 12.42 -9.19 -22.55
C SER A 30 11.55 -9.09 -21.32
N SER A 31 11.28 -7.87 -20.88
CA SER A 31 10.74 -7.67 -19.54
C SER A 31 9.45 -8.47 -19.43
N ILE A 32 9.38 -9.30 -18.39
CA ILE A 32 8.38 -10.38 -18.31
C ILE A 32 6.96 -9.79 -18.32
N VAL A 33 6.84 -8.50 -17.98
CA VAL A 33 5.67 -7.66 -18.22
C VAL A 33 6.02 -6.58 -19.24
N ALA A 34 5.52 -6.72 -20.46
CA ALA A 34 5.56 -5.63 -21.44
C ALA A 34 4.43 -4.62 -21.19
N ARG A 35 4.59 -3.38 -21.67
CA ARG A 35 3.51 -2.38 -21.73
C ARG A 35 2.26 -2.92 -22.45
N ASP A 36 2.46 -3.77 -23.45
CA ASP A 36 1.42 -4.40 -24.28
C ASP A 36 0.94 -5.77 -23.74
N MET A 37 1.26 -6.12 -22.49
CA MET A 37 0.79 -7.34 -21.82
C MET A 37 -0.76 -7.39 -21.79
N PRO A 38 -1.40 -8.51 -22.20
CA PRO A 38 -2.86 -8.60 -22.24
C PRO A 38 -3.49 -8.39 -20.87
N ARG A 39 -4.55 -7.57 -20.78
CA ARG A 39 -5.21 -7.22 -19.51
C ARG A 39 -6.68 -7.64 -19.49
N PRO A 40 -7.00 -8.94 -19.56
CA PRO A 40 -8.37 -9.43 -19.44
C PRO A 40 -8.96 -9.02 -18.08
N ARG A 41 -10.23 -8.63 -18.07
CA ARG A 41 -10.97 -8.30 -16.84
C ARG A 41 -11.67 -9.55 -16.31
N PHE A 42 -11.53 -9.80 -15.02
CA PHE A 42 -12.08 -10.97 -14.33
C PHE A 42 -12.52 -10.61 -12.91
N GLY A 43 -13.26 -11.50 -12.25
CA GLY A 43 -13.91 -11.18 -10.98
C GLY A 43 -15.10 -10.23 -11.14
N ASN A 44 -15.61 -9.73 -10.01
CA ASN A 44 -16.76 -8.82 -9.95
C ASN A 44 -16.42 -7.43 -9.39
N VAL A 45 -15.18 -7.23 -8.93
CA VAL A 45 -14.70 -5.93 -8.44
C VAL A 45 -14.50 -5.00 -9.64
N PRO A 46 -14.98 -3.74 -9.59
CA PRO A 46 -14.85 -2.83 -10.73
C PRO A 46 -13.39 -2.46 -10.99
N TYR A 47 -13.08 -2.17 -12.25
CA TYR A 47 -11.81 -1.64 -12.71
C TYR A 47 -11.99 -0.16 -13.07
N GLY A 48 -11.02 0.70 -12.75
CA GLY A 48 -11.14 2.14 -13.06
C GLY A 48 -12.30 2.83 -12.35
N VAL A 49 -12.61 2.40 -11.12
CA VAL A 49 -13.59 3.02 -10.22
C VAL A 49 -12.92 3.05 -8.85
N ASP A 50 -13.09 4.16 -8.13
CA ASP A 50 -12.58 4.32 -6.77
C ASP A 50 -13.34 3.42 -5.76
N ILE A 51 -12.59 2.80 -4.85
CA ILE A 51 -13.06 1.81 -3.89
C ILE A 51 -12.56 2.19 -2.49
N THR A 52 -13.44 2.86 -1.73
CA THR A 52 -13.21 3.34 -0.35
C THR A 52 -13.72 2.37 0.72
N HIS A 53 -14.60 1.42 0.38
CA HIS A 53 -15.30 0.55 1.33
C HIS A 53 -15.31 -0.93 0.92
N CYS A 54 -15.29 -1.82 1.92
CA CYS A 54 -15.56 -3.24 1.74
C CYS A 54 -17.03 -3.52 1.34
N THR A 55 -17.24 -4.56 0.54
CA THR A 55 -18.57 -5.14 0.29
C THR A 55 -19.00 -6.04 1.45
N VAL A 56 -18.03 -6.73 2.07
CA VAL A 56 -18.23 -7.61 3.23
C VAL A 56 -18.22 -6.79 4.53
N LYS A 57 -19.29 -6.91 5.32
CA LYS A 57 -19.46 -6.19 6.59
C LYS A 57 -18.78 -6.89 7.77
N GLY A 58 -18.52 -6.14 8.83
CA GLY A 58 -17.78 -6.61 10.00
C GLY A 58 -16.27 -6.75 9.77
N LYS A 59 -15.75 -6.16 8.69
CA LYS A 59 -14.36 -6.28 8.27
C LYS A 59 -13.54 -5.00 8.51
N VAL A 60 -12.30 -5.18 8.94
CA VAL A 60 -11.23 -4.16 8.89
C VAL A 60 -10.11 -4.68 8.01
N ALA A 61 -9.93 -4.08 6.84
CA ALA A 61 -8.77 -4.29 6.00
C ALA A 61 -7.69 -3.26 6.37
N LEU A 62 -6.70 -3.69 7.16
CA LEU A 62 -5.50 -2.89 7.43
C LEU A 62 -4.68 -2.80 6.14
N SER A 63 -4.30 -1.58 5.74
CA SER A 63 -3.43 -1.34 4.60
C SER A 63 -2.23 -0.46 4.94
N PHE A 64 -1.10 -0.78 4.32
CA PHE A 64 0.19 -0.15 4.54
C PHE A 64 0.80 0.30 3.22
N ASP A 65 1.08 1.59 3.10
CA ASP A 65 1.59 2.22 1.88
C ASP A 65 3.10 2.55 2.02
N ASP A 66 3.74 2.92 0.90
CA ASP A 66 5.17 3.26 0.75
C ASP A 66 6.21 2.15 1.02
N GLY A 67 5.78 0.97 1.46
CA GLY A 67 6.66 -0.17 1.72
C GLY A 67 7.28 -0.83 0.47
N PRO A 68 8.25 -1.75 0.64
CA PRO A 68 8.85 -2.13 1.91
C PRO A 68 9.92 -1.14 2.37
N GLY A 69 10.05 -0.96 3.69
CA GLY A 69 11.08 -0.16 4.36
C GLY A 69 11.72 -0.89 5.54
N GLU A 70 12.53 -0.18 6.33
CA GLU A 70 13.31 -0.78 7.44
C GLU A 70 12.45 -1.37 8.57
N TYR A 71 11.22 -0.87 8.78
CA TYR A 71 10.33 -1.32 9.85
C TYR A 71 9.35 -2.42 9.42
N THR A 72 9.12 -2.60 8.11
CA THR A 72 8.10 -3.48 7.52
C THR A 72 8.05 -4.89 8.12
N GLU A 73 9.20 -5.51 8.40
CA GLU A 73 9.24 -6.86 8.99
C GLU A 73 8.55 -6.92 10.36
N LYS A 74 8.68 -5.88 11.18
CA LYS A 74 8.05 -5.80 12.50
C LYS A 74 6.52 -5.65 12.42
N VAL A 75 5.97 -5.17 11.29
CA VAL A 75 4.53 -5.23 11.02
C VAL A 75 4.08 -6.67 10.82
N LEU A 76 4.76 -7.44 9.96
CA LEU A 76 4.43 -8.85 9.71
C LEU A 76 4.51 -9.67 11.01
N ASP A 77 5.59 -9.49 11.77
CA ASP A 77 5.78 -10.08 13.10
C ASP A 77 4.62 -9.78 14.06
N THR A 78 4.03 -8.58 13.99
CA THR A 78 2.91 -8.17 14.84
C THR A 78 1.60 -8.82 14.37
N LEU A 79 1.34 -8.85 13.05
CA LEU A 79 0.17 -9.48 12.46
C LEU A 79 0.17 -11.01 12.67
N GLU A 80 1.33 -11.64 12.56
CA GLU A 80 1.57 -13.07 12.81
C GLU A 80 1.25 -13.45 14.27
N LYS A 81 1.88 -12.76 15.23
CA LYS A 81 1.65 -12.97 16.68
C LYS A 81 0.21 -12.76 17.13
N ASN A 82 -0.55 -11.95 16.40
CA ASN A 82 -1.96 -11.64 16.70
C ASN A 82 -2.98 -12.62 16.13
N GLY A 83 -2.53 -13.77 15.62
CA GLY A 83 -3.39 -14.83 15.07
C GLY A 83 -3.28 -15.00 13.56
N ASN A 84 -2.10 -14.71 12.98
CA ASN A 84 -1.85 -14.75 11.53
C ASN A 84 -2.75 -13.79 10.71
N ILE A 85 -3.01 -12.60 11.26
CA ILE A 85 -3.82 -11.56 10.62
C ILE A 85 -3.29 -11.25 9.21
N LYS A 86 -4.20 -11.07 8.24
CA LYS A 86 -3.86 -10.60 6.89
C LYS A 86 -4.12 -9.11 6.75
N ALA A 87 -3.36 -8.51 5.85
CA ALA A 87 -3.32 -7.07 5.59
C ALA A 87 -2.92 -6.86 4.11
N THR A 88 -3.04 -5.63 3.64
CA THR A 88 -2.70 -5.24 2.26
C THR A 88 -1.51 -4.31 2.27
N PHE A 89 -0.49 -4.55 1.44
CA PHE A 89 0.67 -3.68 1.31
C PHE A 89 0.68 -3.06 -0.10
N PHE A 90 0.58 -1.74 -0.19
CA PHE A 90 0.69 -0.98 -1.44
C PHE A 90 2.15 -0.60 -1.63
N LEU A 91 2.82 -1.33 -2.51
CA LEU A 91 4.27 -1.32 -2.64
C LEU A 91 4.75 -0.38 -3.74
N VAL A 92 5.76 0.42 -3.40
CA VAL A 92 6.46 1.31 -4.34
C VAL A 92 7.67 0.60 -4.96
N GLY A 93 8.04 1.02 -6.17
CA GLY A 93 9.31 0.63 -6.77
C GLY A 93 10.49 1.24 -6.00
N THR A 94 10.40 2.54 -5.72
CA THR A 94 11.36 3.34 -4.96
C THR A 94 10.68 4.56 -4.35
N ASN A 95 10.83 4.77 -3.04
CA ASN A 95 10.50 6.02 -2.36
C ASN A 95 11.59 6.33 -1.31
N GLY A 96 12.52 7.21 -1.67
CA GLY A 96 13.74 7.46 -0.89
C GLY A 96 14.57 6.18 -0.75
N ASN A 97 14.72 5.68 0.47
CA ASN A 97 15.43 4.42 0.78
C ASN A 97 14.52 3.17 0.74
N ASN A 98 13.20 3.38 0.64
CA ASN A 98 12.18 2.32 0.62
C ASN A 98 11.89 1.86 -0.81
N GLY A 99 11.21 0.73 -0.95
CA GLY A 99 10.71 0.21 -2.21
C GLY A 99 11.40 -1.05 -2.74
N MET A 100 10.74 -1.72 -3.67
CA MET A 100 11.15 -3.01 -4.23
C MET A 100 12.47 -3.01 -5.01
N VAL A 101 12.99 -1.83 -5.41
CA VAL A 101 14.31 -1.70 -6.05
C VAL A 101 15.46 -2.15 -5.13
N ASN A 102 15.27 -2.05 -3.80
CA ASN A 102 16.26 -2.52 -2.84
C ASN A 102 16.17 -4.04 -2.65
N SER A 103 17.14 -4.77 -3.21
CA SER A 103 17.18 -6.23 -3.18
C SER A 103 17.28 -6.84 -1.78
N ALA A 104 17.66 -6.06 -0.75
CA ALA A 104 17.61 -6.49 0.64
C ALA A 104 16.19 -6.82 1.12
N TYR A 105 15.16 -6.19 0.53
CA TYR A 105 13.76 -6.45 0.87
C TYR A 105 13.13 -7.62 0.08
N HIS A 106 13.81 -8.20 -0.92
CA HIS A 106 13.24 -9.30 -1.73
C HIS A 106 12.86 -10.56 -0.91
N PRO A 107 13.60 -10.98 0.13
CA PRO A 107 13.17 -12.04 1.04
C PRO A 107 11.92 -11.67 1.85
N LEU A 108 11.81 -10.39 2.25
CA LEU A 108 10.69 -9.87 3.03
C LEU A 108 9.39 -9.81 2.20
N LEU A 109 9.48 -9.38 0.94
CA LEU A 109 8.37 -9.45 -0.03
C LEU A 109 7.88 -10.88 -0.23
N LYS A 110 8.80 -11.86 -0.29
CA LYS A 110 8.45 -13.28 -0.36
C LYS A 110 7.83 -13.80 0.95
N ARG A 111 8.27 -13.31 2.12
CA ARG A 111 7.63 -13.59 3.42
C ARG A 111 6.18 -13.08 3.43
N MET A 112 5.92 -11.85 2.99
CA MET A 112 4.55 -11.29 2.89
C MET A 112 3.63 -12.17 2.03
N PHE A 113 4.09 -12.46 0.80
CA PHE A 113 3.30 -13.18 -0.19
C PHE A 113 2.99 -14.61 0.27
N ASN A 114 4.00 -15.35 0.75
CA ASN A 114 3.84 -16.71 1.25
C ASN A 114 3.04 -16.78 2.55
N ALA A 115 3.07 -15.72 3.38
CA ALA A 115 2.20 -15.59 4.55
C ALA A 115 0.76 -15.19 4.19
N GLY A 116 0.43 -14.98 2.91
CA GLY A 116 -0.94 -14.70 2.44
C GLY A 116 -1.42 -13.28 2.67
N HIS A 117 -0.51 -12.31 2.78
CA HIS A 117 -0.88 -10.90 2.67
C HIS A 117 -1.17 -10.54 1.21
N GLN A 118 -2.00 -9.53 0.97
CA GLN A 118 -2.19 -8.98 -0.37
C GLN A 118 -1.09 -7.95 -0.63
N LEU A 119 -0.41 -8.05 -1.76
CA LEU A 119 0.58 -7.07 -2.20
C LEU A 119 0.03 -6.39 -3.46
N ALA A 120 -0.04 -5.07 -3.45
CA ALA A 120 -0.68 -4.23 -4.46
C ALA A 120 0.30 -3.14 -4.94
N SER A 121 0.01 -2.49 -6.07
CA SER A 121 0.90 -1.49 -6.66
C SER A 121 0.65 -0.09 -6.07
N HIS A 122 1.72 0.65 -5.76
CA HIS A 122 1.67 2.06 -5.35
C HIS A 122 2.53 2.96 -6.26
N SER A 123 2.63 2.57 -7.54
CA SER A 123 3.49 3.18 -8.58
C SER A 123 4.99 2.95 -8.37
N TRP A 124 5.78 3.18 -9.42
CA TRP A 124 7.23 3.00 -9.36
C TRP A 124 7.92 4.03 -8.45
N SER A 125 7.57 5.32 -8.52
CA SER A 125 8.30 6.41 -7.84
C SER A 125 7.44 7.40 -7.05
N HIS A 126 6.26 6.96 -6.58
CA HIS A 126 5.33 7.75 -5.74
C HIS A 126 5.05 9.17 -6.26
N LYS A 127 4.77 9.28 -7.57
CA LYS A 127 4.37 10.55 -8.20
C LYS A 127 2.87 10.76 -8.07
N ASP A 128 2.44 12.00 -7.85
CA ASP A 128 1.03 12.37 -7.98
C ASP A 128 0.59 12.17 -9.43
N PHE A 129 -0.32 11.22 -9.67
CA PHE A 129 -0.76 10.87 -11.02
C PHE A 129 -1.47 12.03 -11.72
N ASN A 130 -2.09 12.97 -11.00
CA ASN A 130 -2.75 14.13 -11.60
C ASN A 130 -1.75 15.16 -12.14
N THR A 131 -0.50 15.12 -11.68
CA THR A 131 0.58 16.03 -12.15
C THR A 131 1.35 15.54 -13.37
N ILE A 132 1.20 14.27 -13.75
CA ILE A 132 1.97 13.63 -14.84
C ILE A 132 1.09 13.20 -16.02
N SER A 133 1.69 13.12 -17.20
CA SER A 133 1.01 12.72 -18.44
C SER A 133 0.61 11.24 -18.43
N HIS A 134 -0.36 10.88 -19.28
CA HIS A 134 -0.80 9.49 -19.49
C HIS A 134 0.37 8.52 -19.65
N ASP A 135 1.33 8.81 -20.54
CA ASP A 135 2.42 7.88 -20.82
C ASP A 135 3.38 7.71 -19.65
N GLN A 136 3.52 8.74 -18.80
CA GLN A 136 4.26 8.65 -17.54
C GLN A 136 3.48 7.83 -16.51
N ARG A 137 2.15 7.97 -16.39
CA ARG A 137 1.32 7.11 -15.53
C ARG A 137 1.46 5.64 -15.93
N VAL A 138 1.43 5.33 -17.23
CA VAL A 138 1.66 3.97 -17.75
C VAL A 138 3.09 3.50 -17.43
N GLU A 139 4.11 4.35 -17.58
CA GLU A 139 5.50 4.02 -17.24
C GLU A 139 5.69 3.74 -15.73
N GLU A 140 5.07 4.53 -14.86
CA GLU A 140 5.09 4.35 -13.41
C GLU A 140 4.36 3.08 -12.96
N LEU A 141 3.34 2.63 -13.70
CA LEU A 141 2.66 1.37 -13.43
C LEU A 141 3.50 0.19 -13.92
N VAL A 142 3.84 0.15 -15.21
CA VAL A 142 4.52 -1.00 -15.85
C VAL A 142 5.87 -1.30 -15.19
N LYS A 143 6.68 -0.30 -14.81
CA LYS A 143 7.93 -0.56 -14.07
C LYS A 143 7.71 -1.24 -12.71
N ASN A 144 6.60 -0.91 -12.05
CA ASN A 144 6.25 -1.54 -10.78
C ASN A 144 5.78 -2.99 -11.03
N GLU A 145 4.97 -3.22 -12.08
CA GLU A 145 4.58 -4.56 -12.52
C GLU A 145 5.79 -5.44 -12.89
N GLU A 146 6.80 -4.90 -13.59
CA GLU A 146 8.05 -5.58 -13.91
C GLU A 146 8.79 -6.04 -12.64
N ALA A 147 8.87 -5.18 -11.60
CA ALA A 147 9.47 -5.55 -10.32
C ALA A 147 8.66 -6.65 -9.61
N PHE A 148 7.33 -6.53 -9.56
CA PHE A 148 6.43 -7.56 -9.04
C PHE A 148 6.64 -8.92 -9.74
N ALA A 149 6.73 -8.93 -11.07
CA ALA A 149 6.94 -10.16 -11.84
C ALA A 149 8.33 -10.75 -11.62
N ASN A 150 9.39 -9.92 -11.57
CA ASN A 150 10.76 -10.39 -11.36
C ASN A 150 11.00 -10.92 -9.92
N ILE A 151 10.32 -10.36 -8.92
CA ILE A 151 10.51 -10.75 -7.51
C ILE A 151 9.57 -11.91 -7.11
N LEU A 152 8.31 -11.87 -7.55
CA LEU A 152 7.22 -12.74 -7.06
C LEU A 152 6.53 -13.57 -8.16
N ASN A 153 6.86 -13.39 -9.44
CA ASN A 153 6.21 -14.05 -10.59
C ASN A 153 4.67 -13.85 -10.61
N VAL A 154 4.24 -12.63 -10.26
CA VAL A 154 2.84 -12.13 -10.34
C VAL A 154 2.84 -10.68 -10.79
N VAL A 155 1.70 -10.19 -11.28
CA VAL A 155 1.45 -8.75 -11.49
C VAL A 155 0.19 -8.35 -10.74
N PRO A 156 0.20 -7.36 -9.82
CA PRO A 156 -0.98 -7.00 -9.05
C PRO A 156 -2.07 -6.37 -9.94
N THR A 157 -3.34 -6.71 -9.67
CA THR A 157 -4.52 -6.04 -10.25
C THR A 157 -5.05 -4.91 -9.38
N TYR A 158 -4.55 -4.76 -8.16
CA TYR A 158 -4.91 -3.71 -7.22
C TYR A 158 -3.88 -2.58 -7.22
N PHE A 159 -4.36 -1.33 -7.20
CA PHE A 159 -3.53 -0.13 -7.14
C PHE A 159 -4.18 0.93 -6.25
N ARG A 160 -3.35 1.62 -5.47
CA ARG A 160 -3.72 2.86 -4.76
C ARG A 160 -2.95 4.02 -5.37
N PRO A 161 -3.61 5.11 -5.79
CA PRO A 161 -2.92 6.32 -6.24
C PRO A 161 -2.07 6.93 -5.10
N PRO A 162 -0.82 7.30 -5.35
CA PRO A 162 -0.05 8.16 -4.46
C PRO A 162 -0.86 9.39 -4.00
N TYR A 163 -0.74 9.74 -2.72
CA TYR A 163 -1.53 10.81 -2.07
C TYR A 163 -3.06 10.61 -2.10
N THR A 164 -3.55 9.45 -2.54
CA THR A 164 -4.99 9.19 -2.82
C THR A 164 -5.62 10.26 -3.71
N HIS A 165 -4.85 10.74 -4.69
CA HIS A 165 -5.23 11.82 -5.60
C HIS A 165 -5.30 11.28 -7.04
N CYS A 166 -6.52 11.21 -7.61
CA CYS A 166 -6.76 10.60 -8.92
C CYS A 166 -7.96 11.24 -9.63
N ASP A 167 -7.70 12.01 -10.70
CA ASP A 167 -8.68 12.66 -11.57
C ASP A 167 -9.23 11.71 -12.65
N ASP A 168 -10.19 12.17 -13.46
CA ASP A 168 -10.75 11.42 -14.59
C ASP A 168 -9.69 10.82 -15.53
N GLY A 169 -8.56 11.50 -15.72
CA GLY A 169 -7.44 11.01 -16.53
C GLY A 169 -6.60 9.95 -15.83
N CYS A 170 -6.36 10.10 -14.53
CA CYS A 170 -5.74 9.07 -13.69
C CYS A 170 -6.62 7.81 -13.65
N ILE A 171 -7.92 7.98 -13.38
CA ILE A 171 -8.94 6.93 -13.40
C ILE A 171 -9.02 6.25 -14.78
N SER A 172 -9.02 7.01 -15.88
CA SER A 172 -8.97 6.43 -17.23
C SER A 172 -7.72 5.59 -17.45
N THR A 173 -6.54 6.06 -17.03
CA THR A 173 -5.29 5.28 -17.21
C THR A 173 -5.34 3.96 -16.42
N LEU A 174 -5.93 3.98 -15.22
CA LEU A 174 -6.11 2.79 -14.38
C LEU A 174 -7.21 1.86 -14.90
N ASN A 175 -8.29 2.40 -15.49
CA ASN A 175 -9.27 1.65 -16.27
C ASN A 175 -8.58 0.90 -17.41
N ASP A 176 -7.80 1.60 -18.22
CA ASP A 176 -7.25 1.08 -19.47
C ASP A 176 -6.21 -0.02 -19.20
N LEU A 177 -5.37 0.15 -18.18
CA LEU A 177 -4.46 -0.91 -17.69
C LEU A 177 -5.15 -2.00 -16.85
N SER A 178 -6.46 -1.85 -16.61
CA SER A 178 -7.35 -2.72 -15.83
C SER A 178 -6.82 -3.03 -14.42
N TYR A 179 -6.76 -1.95 -13.64
CA TYR A 179 -6.55 -1.90 -12.19
C TYR A 179 -7.85 -1.64 -11.40
N HIS A 180 -7.98 -2.30 -10.26
CA HIS A 180 -8.92 -1.94 -9.19
C HIS A 180 -8.33 -0.76 -8.40
N VAL A 181 -8.96 0.41 -8.47
CA VAL A 181 -8.47 1.63 -7.80
C VAL A 181 -8.96 1.61 -6.36
N THR A 182 -8.04 1.74 -5.40
CA THR A 182 -8.32 1.47 -3.99
C THR A 182 -7.88 2.63 -3.11
N ASP A 183 -8.83 3.30 -2.48
CA ASP A 183 -8.62 4.36 -1.50
C ASP A 183 -8.93 3.80 -0.08
N TYR A 184 -9.48 4.59 0.84
CA TYR A 184 -9.83 4.22 2.20
C TYR A 184 -11.14 4.88 2.65
N ASN A 185 -11.69 4.42 3.78
CA ASN A 185 -12.69 5.17 4.55
C ASN A 185 -12.27 5.41 6.01
N LEU A 186 -11.02 5.11 6.34
CA LEU A 186 -10.38 5.41 7.61
C LEU A 186 -8.91 5.78 7.34
N ASP A 187 -8.61 7.06 7.20
CA ASP A 187 -7.23 7.55 7.26
C ASP A 187 -6.80 7.66 8.73
N THR A 188 -5.70 7.00 9.09
CA THR A 188 -5.16 7.10 10.45
C THR A 188 -4.41 8.41 10.72
N LYS A 189 -3.96 9.12 9.69
CA LYS A 189 -3.07 10.30 9.76
C LYS A 189 -1.76 10.02 10.51
N ASP A 190 -1.23 8.80 10.38
CA ASP A 190 0.00 8.35 11.05
C ASP A 190 1.28 9.06 10.57
N TRP A 191 1.24 9.64 9.38
CA TRP A 191 2.25 10.55 8.82
C TRP A 191 2.21 11.98 9.40
N VAL A 192 1.09 12.41 10.00
CA VAL A 192 0.90 13.77 10.51
C VAL A 192 1.45 13.91 11.93
N ASP A 193 2.31 14.90 12.17
CA ASP A 193 2.90 15.23 13.47
C ASP A 193 3.53 14.00 14.19
N GLY A 194 4.15 13.10 13.43
CA GLY A 194 4.71 11.84 13.96
C GLY A 194 3.67 10.85 14.48
N GLY A 195 2.43 10.96 13.99
CA GLY A 195 1.31 10.11 14.33
C GLY A 195 0.59 10.48 15.64
N ALA A 196 0.83 11.68 16.19
CA ALA A 196 0.36 12.10 17.50
C ALA A 196 -1.14 11.86 17.77
N ASN A 197 -2.00 12.07 16.76
CA ASN A 197 -3.45 11.92 16.87
C ASN A 197 -4.00 10.55 16.42
N SER A 198 -3.20 9.71 15.75
CA SER A 198 -3.67 8.54 15.00
C SER A 198 -4.42 7.50 15.82
N LYS A 199 -4.02 7.34 17.09
CA LYS A 199 -4.73 6.45 18.03
C LYS A 199 -6.15 6.94 18.31
N ALA A 200 -6.32 8.25 18.51
CA ALA A 200 -7.63 8.86 18.65
C ALA A 200 -8.43 8.73 17.35
N THR A 201 -7.85 9.10 16.19
CA THR A 201 -8.51 9.01 14.87
C THR A 201 -9.06 7.62 14.57
N TYR A 202 -8.23 6.58 14.71
CA TYR A 202 -8.63 5.19 14.47
C TYR A 202 -9.69 4.70 15.46
N ALA A 203 -9.49 4.98 16.76
CA ALA A 203 -10.43 4.54 17.78
C ALA A 203 -11.78 5.25 17.68
N ASP A 204 -11.81 6.54 17.33
CA ASP A 204 -13.05 7.29 17.11
C ASP A 204 -13.85 6.72 15.94
N ALA A 205 -13.19 6.33 14.84
CA ALA A 205 -13.86 5.70 13.70
C ALA A 205 -14.41 4.31 14.07
N VAL A 206 -13.55 3.43 14.59
CA VAL A 206 -13.91 2.03 14.89
C VAL A 206 -14.95 1.94 16.01
N ASN A 207 -14.83 2.74 17.07
CA ASN A 207 -15.79 2.69 18.19
C ASN A 207 -17.16 3.27 17.84
N LYS A 208 -17.27 4.19 16.88
CA LYS A 208 -18.55 4.70 16.37
C LYS A 208 -19.20 3.73 15.38
N GLY A 209 -18.41 2.95 14.64
CA GLY A 209 -18.92 1.94 13.72
C GLY A 209 -19.67 0.78 14.39
N ASN A 210 -20.34 -0.03 13.58
CA ASN A 210 -21.11 -1.20 13.97
C ASN A 210 -20.73 -2.39 13.06
N PRO A 211 -20.13 -3.48 13.59
CA PRO A 211 -19.72 -4.63 12.78
C PRO A 211 -20.85 -5.31 11.98
N SER A 212 -22.12 -5.09 12.30
CA SER A 212 -23.24 -5.64 11.53
C SER A 212 -23.61 -4.86 10.26
N SER A 213 -23.19 -3.59 10.13
CA SER A 213 -23.49 -2.71 8.99
C SER A 213 -22.26 -2.12 8.31
N ASP A 214 -21.16 -2.01 9.05
CA ASP A 214 -20.01 -1.19 8.69
C ASP A 214 -18.77 -2.03 8.43
N SER A 215 -17.75 -1.37 7.89
CA SER A 215 -16.50 -1.98 7.44
C SER A 215 -15.48 -0.89 7.14
N PHE A 216 -14.21 -1.16 7.38
CA PHE A 216 -13.14 -0.19 7.18
C PHE A 216 -12.05 -0.72 6.25
N ILE A 217 -11.66 0.06 5.25
CA ILE A 217 -10.33 0.03 4.64
C ILE A 217 -9.54 1.13 5.34
N ALA A 218 -8.48 0.75 6.06
CA ALA A 218 -7.71 1.64 6.92
C ALA A 218 -6.32 1.92 6.32
N LEU A 219 -5.98 3.19 6.12
CA LEU A 219 -4.67 3.63 5.63
C LEU A 219 -3.70 3.90 6.79
N SER A 220 -2.51 3.31 6.69
CA SER A 220 -1.30 3.64 7.45
C SER A 220 -0.07 3.45 6.55
N HIS A 221 1.13 3.78 7.04
CA HIS A 221 2.39 3.68 6.29
C HIS A 221 3.41 2.89 7.11
N ASP A 222 3.85 1.71 6.64
CA ASP A 222 4.76 0.85 7.41
C ASP A 222 6.22 1.33 7.39
N ILE A 223 6.51 2.36 6.60
CA ILE A 223 7.76 3.11 6.62
C ILE A 223 7.91 4.04 7.85
N HIS A 224 6.86 4.22 8.67
CA HIS A 224 6.88 5.15 9.80
C HIS A 224 7.21 4.48 11.14
N PRO A 225 8.20 5.01 11.91
CA PRO A 225 8.57 4.45 13.22
C PRO A 225 7.39 4.41 14.20
N PHE A 226 6.53 5.43 14.23
CA PHE A 226 5.35 5.47 15.10
C PHE A 226 4.40 4.29 14.83
N THR A 227 4.07 4.10 13.54
CA THR A 227 3.11 3.10 13.06
C THR A 227 3.50 1.70 13.52
N VAL A 228 4.77 1.35 13.29
CA VAL A 228 5.30 0.02 13.60
C VAL A 228 5.69 -0.15 15.08
N ASN A 229 6.01 0.92 15.82
CA ASN A 229 6.28 0.86 17.25
C ASN A 229 5.01 0.89 18.12
N GLY A 230 4.05 0.02 17.78
CA GLY A 230 2.91 -0.32 18.62
C GLY A 230 1.57 0.34 18.24
N PHE A 231 1.51 1.16 17.19
CA PHE A 231 0.22 1.59 16.66
C PHE A 231 -0.49 0.46 15.90
N VAL A 232 0.23 -0.38 15.15
CA VAL A 232 -0.35 -1.61 14.55
C VAL A 232 -1.00 -2.52 15.62
N GLN A 233 -0.35 -2.75 16.76
CA GLN A 233 -0.95 -3.53 17.86
C GLN A 233 -2.22 -2.85 18.39
N TYR A 234 -2.18 -1.54 18.63
CA TYR A 234 -3.33 -0.77 19.08
C TYR A 234 -4.52 -0.84 18.10
N MET A 235 -4.26 -0.77 16.79
CA MET A 235 -5.30 -0.95 15.76
C MET A 235 -5.92 -2.34 15.81
N ILE A 236 -5.09 -3.38 16.05
CA ILE A 236 -5.54 -4.75 16.20
C ILE A 236 -6.44 -4.92 17.43
N ASP A 237 -6.04 -4.37 18.57
CA ASP A 237 -6.73 -4.52 19.85
C ASP A 237 -8.10 -3.85 19.83
N VAL A 238 -8.18 -2.58 19.39
CA VAL A 238 -9.43 -1.80 19.36
C VAL A 238 -10.48 -2.42 18.43
N ALA A 239 -10.07 -2.90 17.26
CA ALA A 239 -11.02 -3.55 16.34
C ALA A 239 -11.45 -4.95 16.82
N LYS A 240 -10.60 -5.71 17.52
CA LYS A 240 -10.99 -6.97 18.19
C LYS A 240 -11.98 -6.71 19.33
N GLU A 241 -11.70 -5.75 20.20
CA GLU A 241 -12.58 -5.36 21.32
C GLU A 241 -13.97 -4.95 20.81
N LYS A 242 -14.01 -4.23 19.70
CA LYS A 242 -15.24 -3.79 19.03
C LYS A 242 -15.97 -4.90 18.25
N GLY A 243 -15.33 -6.03 17.98
CA GLY A 243 -15.92 -7.18 17.27
C GLY A 243 -15.80 -7.15 15.74
N PHE A 244 -14.81 -6.44 15.20
CA PHE A 244 -14.44 -6.51 13.78
C PHE A 244 -13.42 -7.62 13.51
N GLU A 245 -13.51 -8.24 12.32
CA GLU A 245 -12.55 -9.24 11.84
C GLU A 245 -11.57 -8.65 10.81
N PHE A 246 -10.31 -9.08 10.83
CA PHE A 246 -9.30 -8.61 9.88
C PHE A 246 -9.25 -9.45 8.60
N THR A 247 -8.84 -8.80 7.51
CA THR A 247 -8.87 -9.37 6.16
C THR A 247 -7.98 -8.55 5.20
N THR A 248 -7.64 -9.10 4.04
CA THR A 248 -7.08 -8.34 2.90
C THR A 248 -8.18 -7.51 2.22
N ILE A 249 -7.82 -6.49 1.44
CA ILE A 249 -8.84 -5.69 0.72
C ILE A 249 -9.57 -6.54 -0.32
N GLY A 250 -8.88 -7.44 -1.02
CA GLY A 250 -9.48 -8.38 -1.96
C GLY A 250 -10.57 -9.24 -1.32
N GLU A 251 -10.27 -9.89 -0.19
CA GLU A 251 -11.27 -10.62 0.61
C GLU A 251 -12.42 -9.70 1.11
N CYS A 252 -12.11 -8.48 1.53
CA CYS A 252 -13.12 -7.51 2.03
C CYS A 252 -14.06 -7.03 0.91
N LEU A 253 -13.64 -7.14 -0.35
CA LEU A 253 -14.45 -6.89 -1.54
C LEU A 253 -15.13 -8.18 -2.08
N GLY A 254 -14.80 -9.35 -1.53
CA GLY A 254 -15.34 -10.65 -1.94
C GLY A 254 -14.61 -11.28 -3.14
N ASP A 255 -13.40 -10.82 -3.45
CA ASP A 255 -12.61 -11.24 -4.61
C ASP A 255 -11.60 -12.35 -4.22
N PRO A 256 -11.59 -13.51 -4.90
CA PRO A 256 -10.68 -14.60 -4.57
C PRO A 256 -9.22 -14.29 -4.94
N VAL A 257 -8.26 -14.87 -4.20
CA VAL A 257 -6.80 -14.64 -4.33
C VAL A 257 -6.26 -14.74 -5.77
N SER A 258 -6.89 -15.57 -6.62
CA SER A 258 -6.53 -15.70 -8.04
C SER A 258 -6.69 -14.42 -8.86
N ASN A 259 -7.55 -13.51 -8.41
CA ASN A 259 -7.93 -12.30 -9.11
C ASN A 259 -7.13 -11.07 -8.64
N TRP A 260 -6.43 -11.14 -7.50
CA TRP A 260 -5.57 -10.05 -7.02
C TRP A 260 -4.31 -9.88 -7.87
N TYR A 261 -4.02 -10.89 -8.72
CA TYR A 261 -2.81 -10.99 -9.52
C TYR A 261 -3.10 -11.54 -10.91
N ARG A 262 -2.30 -11.11 -11.89
CA ARG A 262 -2.17 -11.72 -13.22
C ARG A 262 -0.96 -12.65 -13.24
N ASP A 263 -1.05 -13.72 -14.03
CA ASP A 263 0.13 -14.44 -14.51
C ASP A 263 0.93 -13.52 -15.44
N PRO A 264 2.22 -13.22 -15.19
CA PRO A 264 2.97 -12.23 -15.96
C PRO A 264 3.07 -12.52 -17.46
N LYS A 265 3.00 -13.80 -17.86
CA LYS A 265 3.26 -14.25 -19.24
C LYS A 265 1.99 -14.28 -20.11
N THR A 266 0.82 -14.32 -19.48
CA THR A 266 -0.47 -14.48 -20.15
C THR A 266 -1.47 -13.38 -19.82
N GLY A 267 -1.30 -12.64 -18.73
CA GLY A 267 -2.20 -11.57 -18.29
C GLY A 267 -3.51 -12.04 -17.63
N GLU A 268 -3.80 -13.33 -17.77
CA GLU A 268 -4.90 -14.06 -17.14
C GLU A 268 -4.78 -14.11 -15.62
N ALA A 269 -5.91 -14.37 -14.93
CA ALA A 269 -5.96 -14.52 -13.48
C ALA A 269 -4.96 -15.57 -12.98
N TRP A 270 -4.19 -15.23 -11.95
CA TRP A 270 -3.12 -16.06 -11.39
C TRP A 270 -3.67 -17.34 -10.77
N LYS A 271 -3.16 -18.50 -11.19
CA LYS A 271 -3.71 -19.83 -10.83
C LYS A 271 -2.98 -20.49 -9.66
N GLY A 272 -2.34 -19.67 -8.80
CA GLY A 272 -1.37 -20.13 -7.82
C GLY A 272 -0.02 -20.49 -8.45
N SER A 273 1.00 -20.72 -7.61
CA SER A 273 2.19 -21.44 -8.06
C SER A 273 1.84 -22.91 -8.30
N LYS A 274 2.39 -23.53 -9.35
CA LYS A 274 2.18 -24.97 -9.61
C LYS A 274 2.94 -25.87 -8.64
N ASP A 275 3.93 -25.35 -7.92
CA ASP A 275 4.60 -26.06 -6.82
C ASP A 275 3.70 -26.14 -5.57
N ASP A 276 2.80 -25.17 -5.35
CA ASP A 276 1.92 -25.10 -4.17
C ASP A 276 0.64 -25.95 -4.32
N SER A 277 0.83 -27.24 -4.59
CA SER A 277 -0.23 -28.26 -4.57
C SER A 277 -0.71 -28.56 -3.13
N LYS A 278 -1.41 -27.58 -2.55
CA LYS A 278 -1.99 -27.60 -1.20
C LYS A 278 -3.04 -28.72 -1.04
N PRO A 279 -3.10 -29.36 0.15
CA PRO A 279 -4.37 -29.82 0.70
C PRO A 279 -4.89 -28.81 1.74
N SER A 280 -6.10 -28.30 1.54
CA SER A 280 -6.75 -27.45 2.56
C SER A 280 -7.58 -28.29 3.52
N SER A 281 -7.47 -27.97 4.81
CA SER A 281 -8.46 -28.17 5.87
C SER A 281 -8.90 -29.58 6.31
N THR A 282 -8.92 -29.74 7.64
CA THR A 282 -9.86 -30.53 8.45
C THR A 282 -9.92 -32.06 8.31
N SER A 283 -9.26 -32.74 9.27
CA SER A 283 -10.01 -33.57 10.23
C SER A 283 -9.31 -33.58 11.60
N LYS A 284 -9.98 -33.10 12.65
CA LYS A 284 -9.53 -33.24 14.05
C LYS A 284 -9.73 -34.69 14.49
N PRO A 285 -8.68 -35.44 14.92
CA PRO A 285 -8.89 -36.75 15.51
C PRO A 285 -9.71 -36.64 16.80
N ALA A 286 -10.80 -37.39 16.89
CA ALA A 286 -11.53 -37.56 18.14
C ALA A 286 -10.76 -38.50 19.08
N ALA A 287 -10.77 -38.22 20.39
CA ALA A 287 -10.21 -39.14 21.37
C ALA A 287 -11.10 -40.40 21.48
N PRO A 288 -10.55 -41.62 21.39
CA PRO A 288 -11.35 -42.84 21.49
C PRO A 288 -11.73 -43.13 22.95
N SER A 289 -13.03 -43.12 23.24
CA SER A 289 -13.58 -43.56 24.52
C SER A 289 -14.02 -45.03 24.45
N THR A 290 -13.44 -45.91 25.27
CA THR A 290 -13.88 -47.31 25.41
C THR A 290 -13.96 -47.74 26.87
N SER A 291 -15.13 -48.23 27.27
CA SER A 291 -15.36 -49.01 28.51
C SER A 291 -15.21 -50.52 28.18
N ALA A 292 -15.10 -51.48 29.12
CA ALA A 292 -15.27 -51.42 30.58
C ALA A 292 -14.53 -52.58 31.31
N ALA A 293 -14.34 -52.42 32.63
CA ALA A 293 -14.41 -53.46 33.68
C ALA A 293 -13.37 -54.62 33.71
N PRO A 294 -13.28 -55.40 34.81
CA PRO A 294 -13.20 -54.95 36.22
C PRO A 294 -12.15 -55.72 37.07
N SER A 295 -11.66 -55.12 38.17
CA SER A 295 -11.09 -55.89 39.29
C SER A 295 -11.24 -55.20 40.64
N THR A 296 -11.40 -56.00 41.69
CA THR A 296 -11.75 -55.61 43.07
C THR A 296 -10.55 -55.23 43.94
N SER A 297 -10.73 -54.26 44.86
CA SER A 297 -10.49 -54.44 46.31
C SER A 297 -10.98 -53.26 47.16
N ALA A 298 -11.21 -53.50 48.45
CA ALA A 298 -11.66 -52.49 49.42
C ALA A 298 -10.49 -51.62 49.93
N THR A 299 -10.70 -50.49 50.63
CA THR A 299 -11.08 -50.46 52.06
C THR A 299 -11.68 -49.09 52.47
N LYS A 300 -12.31 -49.06 53.66
CA LYS A 300 -12.84 -47.89 54.39
C LYS A 300 -11.75 -46.83 54.73
N GLU A 301 -12.01 -45.64 55.32
CA GLU A 301 -13.10 -45.24 56.23
C GLU A 301 -13.40 -43.72 56.26
N ALA A 302 -14.37 -43.34 57.10
CA ALA A 302 -15.04 -42.03 57.23
C ALA A 302 -14.21 -40.95 58.00
N THR A 303 -14.62 -39.67 58.19
CA THR A 303 -15.90 -38.96 57.91
C THR A 303 -15.64 -37.58 57.22
N THR A 304 -16.15 -36.36 57.51
CA THR A 304 -17.02 -35.77 58.58
C THR A 304 -17.76 -34.50 58.05
N THR A 305 -18.88 -34.14 58.69
CA THR A 305 -19.67 -32.89 58.57
C THR A 305 -18.99 -31.69 59.30
N ALA A 306 -19.44 -30.42 59.25
CA ALA A 306 -20.72 -29.80 58.85
C ALA A 306 -20.48 -28.36 58.27
N SER A 307 -21.25 -27.84 57.31
CA SER A 307 -22.60 -27.23 57.37
C SER A 307 -22.68 -25.82 57.99
N GLY A 308 -23.33 -24.88 57.28
CA GLY A 308 -23.62 -23.51 57.72
C GLY A 308 -24.51 -22.75 56.72
N THR A 309 -25.78 -22.54 57.10
CA THR A 309 -26.82 -21.76 56.40
C THR A 309 -26.60 -20.23 56.60
N GLU A 310 -27.36 -19.26 56.05
CA GLU A 310 -28.79 -19.22 55.68
C GLU A 310 -29.16 -18.07 54.68
N SER A 311 -30.47 -17.96 54.41
CA SER A 311 -31.32 -16.99 53.68
C SER A 311 -31.04 -15.47 53.93
N ALA A 312 -31.71 -14.47 53.31
CA ALA A 312 -33.02 -14.43 52.64
C ALA A 312 -33.21 -13.26 51.63
N LYS A 313 -34.39 -13.20 51.00
CA LYS A 313 -34.92 -12.15 50.09
C LYS A 313 -36.13 -11.42 50.73
N PRO A 314 -36.31 -10.11 50.49
CA PRO A 314 -37.63 -9.56 50.09
C PRO A 314 -37.50 -8.66 48.84
N THR A 315 -38.36 -8.63 47.80
CA THR A 315 -39.83 -8.68 47.61
C THR A 315 -40.49 -7.30 47.39
N ALA A 316 -40.52 -6.89 46.11
CA ALA A 316 -41.56 -6.16 45.34
C ALA A 316 -42.44 -5.02 45.95
N LYS A 317 -42.70 -3.99 45.12
CA LYS A 317 -43.99 -3.26 45.10
C LYS A 317 -44.35 -2.66 43.73
N THR A 318 -45.66 -2.57 43.47
CA THR A 318 -46.41 -2.00 42.32
C THR A 318 -46.58 -0.46 42.45
N ALA A 319 -47.12 0.36 41.53
CA ALA A 319 -47.88 0.20 40.28
C ALA A 319 -47.86 1.48 39.38
N THR A 320 -48.35 1.37 38.13
CA THR A 320 -49.23 2.27 37.30
C THR A 320 -49.06 3.83 37.33
N GLU A 321 -49.52 4.65 36.37
CA GLU A 321 -50.58 4.56 35.32
C GLU A 321 -50.12 5.08 33.92
N ASP A 322 -51.01 4.97 32.94
CA ASP A 322 -50.92 5.39 31.53
C ASP A 322 -50.76 6.91 31.31
N ASP A 323 -50.33 7.29 30.08
CA ASP A 323 -51.20 8.12 29.22
C ASP A 323 -50.89 7.90 27.72
N LYS A 324 -51.84 8.25 26.83
CA LYS A 324 -51.79 7.86 25.40
C LYS A 324 -52.49 8.84 24.46
N GLU A 325 -51.76 9.39 23.47
CA GLU A 325 -52.41 9.96 22.27
C GLU A 325 -51.71 9.64 20.92
N THR A 326 -52.50 9.13 19.99
CA THR A 326 -52.33 9.18 18.52
C THR A 326 -53.01 10.45 17.99
N GLU A 327 -52.81 10.97 16.78
CA GLU A 327 -52.22 10.47 15.52
C GLU A 327 -51.67 11.71 14.75
N THR A 328 -51.03 11.65 13.58
CA THR A 328 -51.69 11.49 12.27
C THR A 328 -50.61 11.51 11.18
N ALA A 329 -50.76 10.71 10.11
CA ALA A 329 -49.87 10.73 8.96
C ALA A 329 -50.42 11.61 7.82
N THR A 330 -49.55 12.19 6.99
CA THR A 330 -49.92 12.66 5.64
C THR A 330 -48.72 12.49 4.70
N ALA A 331 -48.92 11.79 3.58
CA ALA A 331 -47.89 11.58 2.56
C ALA A 331 -48.06 12.59 1.41
N THR A 332 -46.96 12.95 0.74
CA THR A 332 -47.02 13.70 -0.55
C THR A 332 -45.86 13.28 -1.47
N THR A 333 -46.06 13.46 -2.77
CA THR A 333 -45.43 12.72 -3.87
C THR A 333 -43.99 13.15 -4.22
N VAL A 334 -43.24 12.24 -4.84
CA VAL A 334 -41.84 12.41 -5.29
C VAL A 334 -41.74 13.08 -6.68
N LYS A 335 -40.82 14.03 -6.84
CA LYS A 335 -40.03 14.27 -8.07
C LYS A 335 -38.70 14.99 -7.74
N PRO A 336 -37.55 14.60 -8.32
CA PRO A 336 -36.24 15.10 -7.88
C PRO A 336 -35.74 16.37 -8.62
N PRO A 337 -34.87 17.18 -7.97
CA PRO A 337 -33.98 18.14 -8.61
C PRO A 337 -32.58 17.55 -8.91
N SER A 338 -31.76 18.30 -9.65
CA SER A 338 -30.40 17.91 -10.11
C SER A 338 -29.33 18.05 -9.02
N ALA A 339 -28.18 17.42 -9.25
CA ALA A 339 -26.97 17.52 -8.42
C ALA A 339 -26.31 18.91 -8.45
N SER A 340 -25.68 19.31 -7.34
CA SER A 340 -24.26 19.69 -7.26
C SER A 340 -23.92 20.34 -5.91
N ALA A 341 -22.94 19.80 -5.18
CA ALA A 341 -22.14 20.50 -4.17
C ALA A 341 -20.98 19.59 -3.71
N THR A 342 -19.77 19.82 -4.21
CA THR A 342 -18.54 19.29 -3.60
C THR A 342 -18.22 20.08 -2.33
N VAL A 343 -17.72 19.41 -1.29
CA VAL A 343 -17.20 20.07 -0.09
C VAL A 343 -15.70 20.20 -0.22
N ASP A 344 -15.23 21.43 -0.44
CA ASP A 344 -13.80 21.76 -0.53
C ASP A 344 -13.15 21.72 0.87
N GLY A 345 -11.96 21.11 0.95
CA GLY A 345 -11.15 20.97 2.16
C GLY A 345 -9.80 21.71 2.11
N GLY A 346 -9.57 22.56 1.10
CA GLY A 346 -8.31 23.28 0.89
C GLY A 346 -8.04 24.38 1.94
N ALA A 347 -7.34 24.05 3.02
CA ALA A 347 -6.99 24.97 4.10
C ALA A 347 -5.89 26.00 3.72
N ASN A 348 -6.26 27.02 2.95
CA ASN A 348 -5.38 28.14 2.59
C ASN A 348 -5.34 29.23 3.70
N VAL A 349 -4.26 29.28 4.48
CA VAL A 349 -4.04 30.32 5.51
C VAL A 349 -3.55 31.64 4.90
N GLY A 350 -4.49 32.45 4.42
CA GLY A 350 -4.22 33.82 3.95
C GLY A 350 -3.86 34.78 5.10
N LEU A 351 -2.59 35.21 5.17
CA LEU A 351 -2.14 36.23 6.13
C LEU A 351 -2.53 37.64 5.67
N GLY A 352 -3.36 38.31 6.46
CA GLY A 352 -3.67 39.74 6.31
C GLY A 352 -2.47 40.65 6.66
N PRO A 353 -2.47 41.92 6.20
CA PRO A 353 -1.28 42.77 6.21
C PRO A 353 -0.90 43.27 7.61
N VAL A 354 0.38 43.13 7.95
CA VAL A 354 1.00 43.78 9.12
C VAL A 354 1.79 44.99 8.64
N THR A 355 1.50 46.19 9.16
CA THR A 355 2.24 47.42 8.83
C THR A 355 3.45 47.63 9.75
N PRO A 356 4.68 47.75 9.24
CA PRO A 356 5.83 48.19 10.02
C PRO A 356 6.24 49.63 9.64
N THR A 357 6.16 50.56 10.59
CA THR A 357 6.88 51.84 10.51
C THR A 357 8.36 51.62 10.83
N GLY A 358 9.26 51.87 9.87
CA GLY A 358 10.71 51.77 10.12
C GLY A 358 11.55 52.21 8.93
N THR A 359 12.26 53.34 9.06
CA THR A 359 13.17 53.85 8.03
C THR A 359 14.59 53.30 8.21
N ASN A 360 15.15 52.70 7.16
CA ASN A 360 16.45 53.10 6.59
C ASN A 360 16.72 52.32 5.29
N GLY A 361 17.40 52.94 4.33
CA GLY A 361 17.48 52.43 2.95
C GLY A 361 18.78 51.72 2.58
N SER A 362 18.70 50.84 1.59
CA SER A 362 19.79 50.50 0.66
C SER A 362 19.18 50.14 -0.71
N THR A 363 19.93 50.33 -1.80
CA THR A 363 19.40 50.23 -3.16
C THR A 363 19.33 48.80 -3.69
N ALA A 364 18.17 48.39 -4.20
CA ALA A 364 17.99 47.12 -4.90
C ALA A 364 18.31 47.25 -6.41
N PRO A 365 18.91 46.21 -7.05
CA PRO A 365 19.12 46.18 -8.49
C PRO A 365 17.83 45.80 -9.24
N THR A 366 17.56 46.47 -10.37
CA THR A 366 16.39 46.20 -11.21
C THR A 366 16.58 44.95 -12.05
N ALA A 367 15.78 43.90 -11.82
CA ALA A 367 15.71 42.75 -12.71
C ALA A 367 14.99 43.14 -14.02
N THR A 368 15.60 42.81 -15.16
CA THR A 368 14.99 43.00 -16.50
C THR A 368 14.39 41.66 -16.97
N PRO A 369 13.15 41.62 -17.51
CA PRO A 369 12.55 40.37 -17.96
C PRO A 369 13.17 39.87 -19.27
N THR A 370 13.83 38.72 -19.22
CA THR A 370 14.37 38.05 -20.42
C THR A 370 13.24 37.36 -21.17
N THR A 371 12.90 37.86 -22.36
CA THR A 371 11.95 37.19 -23.27
C THR A 371 12.68 36.11 -24.07
N ILE A 372 12.12 34.90 -24.12
CA ILE A 372 12.62 33.80 -24.97
C ILE A 372 11.72 33.69 -26.20
N GLU A 373 12.23 34.06 -27.36
CA GLU A 373 11.55 33.78 -28.63
C GLU A 373 11.89 32.35 -29.11
N VAL A 374 10.86 31.61 -29.52
CA VAL A 374 10.97 30.31 -30.17
C VAL A 374 10.59 30.44 -31.64
N ASN A 375 11.40 29.87 -32.53
CA ASN A 375 11.07 29.86 -33.95
C ASN A 375 9.98 28.82 -34.29
N ALA A 376 9.43 28.91 -35.49
CA ALA A 376 8.36 28.02 -35.98
C ALA A 376 8.74 26.53 -36.13
N ALA A 377 9.95 26.12 -35.71
CA ALA A 377 10.41 24.74 -35.63
C ALA A 377 10.69 24.29 -34.18
N GLY A 378 10.26 25.06 -33.17
CA GLY A 378 10.26 24.64 -31.77
C GLY A 378 11.64 24.54 -31.10
N ARG A 379 12.65 25.25 -31.61
CA ARG A 379 14.01 25.28 -31.02
C ARG A 379 14.38 26.65 -30.48
N ALA A 380 14.87 26.69 -29.25
CA ALA A 380 15.48 27.88 -28.66
C ALA A 380 16.83 28.20 -29.33
N VAL A 381 17.14 29.49 -29.50
CA VAL A 381 18.38 29.97 -30.14
C VAL A 381 19.09 30.93 -29.19
N PHE A 382 20.27 30.55 -28.70
CA PHE A 382 21.11 31.42 -27.87
C PHE A 382 22.06 32.24 -28.74
N SER A 383 21.87 33.56 -28.75
CA SER A 383 22.81 34.52 -29.33
C SER A 383 23.75 35.06 -28.24
N VAL A 384 25.05 34.77 -28.35
CA VAL A 384 26.08 35.27 -27.43
C VAL A 384 26.87 36.39 -28.09
N ALA A 385 26.90 37.57 -27.46
CA ALA A 385 27.68 38.71 -27.95
C ALA A 385 28.22 39.56 -26.78
N GLY A 386 29.50 39.94 -26.85
CA GLY A 386 30.16 40.89 -25.94
C GLY A 386 30.78 40.25 -24.69
N ALA A 387 32.11 40.30 -24.60
CA ALA A 387 32.87 39.83 -23.44
C ALA A 387 33.86 40.91 -22.96
N VAL A 388 34.17 40.91 -21.66
CA VAL A 388 35.38 41.53 -21.08
C VAL A 388 35.92 40.56 -20.01
N ALA A 389 37.25 40.49 -19.87
CA ALA A 389 37.95 39.46 -19.09
C ALA A 389 38.25 39.86 -17.63
N GLY A 390 38.55 38.88 -16.78
CA GLY A 390 39.07 39.14 -15.41
C GLY A 390 39.45 37.89 -14.61
N ALA A 391 40.77 37.65 -14.48
CA ALA A 391 41.48 36.82 -13.50
C ALA A 391 41.16 35.31 -13.34
N LEU A 392 42.23 34.49 -13.35
CA LEU A 392 42.24 33.10 -12.88
C LEU A 392 42.46 33.06 -11.36
N VAL A 393 41.87 32.08 -10.67
CA VAL A 393 42.55 31.25 -9.65
C VAL A 393 42.08 29.79 -9.82
N TRP A 394 42.96 28.84 -9.50
CA TRP A 394 42.82 27.40 -9.73
C TRP A 394 42.70 26.65 -8.39
N ALA A 395 41.72 25.75 -8.27
CA ALA A 395 41.58 24.81 -7.17
C ALA A 395 40.85 23.54 -7.65
N MET A 396 41.21 22.39 -7.08
CA MET A 396 40.74 21.04 -7.46
C MET A 396 40.89 20.12 -6.23
N MET A 397 40.12 19.03 -6.18
CA MET A 397 39.99 18.10 -5.03
C MET A 397 39.20 18.73 -3.85
N ILE A 398 38.47 17.96 -3.03
CA ILE A 398 38.28 16.49 -2.98
C ILE A 398 36.83 16.16 -3.35
#